data_AF-A0A7G9Y078-F1
#
_entry.id   AF-A0A7G9Y078-F1
#
_cell.length_a   1.000
_cell.length_b   1.000
_cell.length_c   1.000
_cell.angle_alpha   90.00
_cell.angle_beta   90.00
_cell.angle_gamma   90.00
#
_symmetry.space_group_name_H-M   'P 1'
#
loop_
_entity.id
_entity.type
_entity.pdbx_description
1 polymer ?
#
loop_
_entity_poly.entity_id
_entity_poly.type
_entity_poly.pdbx_seq_one_letter_code
_entity_poly.pdbx_strand_id
1 'polypeptide(L)'
;MTSTVMMLSTMVKFPLVFISGIFIPVQELPLWGQALASLSPLTYITDLCRYSFQGACHYPVVVDIGALLVFLAVFMVIAIKLHERSLPKRL
;
A
#
# COMPACT_ATOMS: atom_id res chain seq x y z
N MET A 1 11.09 -7.31 24.55
CA MET A 1 10.12 -7.87 23.59
C MET A 1 9.63 -6.86 22.54
N THR A 2 9.69 -5.55 22.80
CA THR A 2 9.31 -4.50 21.82
C THR A 2 10.28 -4.39 20.63
N SER A 3 11.59 -4.59 20.84
CA SER A 3 12.60 -4.49 19.78
C SER A 3 12.48 -5.57 18.69
N THR A 4 12.05 -6.78 19.05
CA THR A 4 11.85 -7.88 18.10
C THR A 4 10.71 -7.59 17.12
N VAL A 5 9.63 -6.95 17.61
CA VAL A 5 8.48 -6.54 16.79
C VAL A 5 8.86 -5.43 15.81
N MET A 6 9.63 -4.45 16.27
CA MET A 6 10.14 -3.38 15.41
C MET A 6 11.06 -3.93 14.31
N MET A 7 11.98 -4.85 14.66
CA MET A 7 12.89 -5.46 13.69
C MET A 7 12.15 -6.30 12.63
N LEU A 8 11.18 -7.13 13.06
CA LEU A 8 10.32 -7.90 12.16
C LEU A 8 9.50 -7.00 11.23
N SER A 9 8.93 -5.91 11.76
CA SER A 9 8.14 -4.97 10.97
C SER A 9 8.99 -4.29 9.88
N THR A 10 10.22 -3.90 10.20
CA THR A 10 11.16 -3.29 9.23
C THR A 10 11.62 -4.30 8.18
N MET A 11 11.87 -5.56 8.57
CA MET A 11 12.29 -6.63 7.67
C MET A 11 11.21 -6.98 6.63
N VAL A 12 9.93 -6.89 7.00
CA VAL A 12 8.80 -7.09 6.07
C VAL A 12 8.59 -5.86 5.19
N LYS A 13 8.74 -4.64 5.73
CA LYS A 13 8.56 -3.39 4.98
C LYS A 13 9.59 -3.23 3.86
N PHE A 14 10.83 -3.64 4.09
CA PHE A 14 11.92 -3.49 3.12
C PHE A 14 11.60 -4.12 1.74
N PRO A 15 11.30 -5.42 1.60
CA PRO A 15 10.92 -6.01 0.31
C PRO A 15 9.60 -5.45 -0.22
N LEU A 16 8.67 -5.07 0.67
CA LEU A 16 7.38 -4.50 0.29
C LEU A 16 7.53 -3.14 -0.40
N VAL A 17 8.51 -2.32 0.01
CA VAL A 17 8.88 -1.04 -0.64
C VAL A 17 9.46 -1.24 -2.04
N PHE A 18 10.25 -2.29 -2.26
CA PHE A 18 10.77 -2.61 -3.60
C PHE A 18 9.65 -3.10 -4.54
N ILE A 19 8.72 -3.89 -4.04
CA ILE A 19 7.62 -4.47 -4.82
C ILE A 19 6.51 -3.43 -5.10
N SER A 20 6.32 -2.44 -4.23
CA SER A 20 5.23 -1.44 -4.37
C SER A 20 5.46 -0.38 -5.45
N GLY A 21 6.54 -0.50 -6.22
CA GLY A 21 6.80 0.36 -7.37
C GLY A 21 7.47 1.70 -7.04
N ILE A 22 8.06 1.82 -5.84
CA ILE A 22 8.83 3.01 -5.41
C ILE A 22 10.19 3.05 -6.11
N PHE A 23 10.86 1.91 -6.26
CA PHE A 23 12.20 1.80 -6.87
C PHE A 23 12.17 1.33 -8.33
N ILE A 24 11.27 0.42 -8.68
CA ILE A 24 11.10 -0.10 -10.05
C ILE A 24 9.71 0.32 -10.53
N PRO A 25 9.59 0.99 -11.69
CA PRO A 25 8.27 1.33 -12.23
C PRO A 25 7.43 0.06 -12.36
N VAL A 26 6.13 0.13 -12.00
CA VAL A 26 5.20 -1.02 -12.10
C VAL A 26 5.17 -1.60 -13.51
N GLN A 27 5.49 -0.78 -14.51
CA GLN A 27 5.57 -1.14 -15.92
C GLN A 27 6.74 -2.10 -16.24
N GLU A 28 7.82 -2.08 -15.45
CA GLU A 28 8.99 -2.95 -15.63
C GLU A 28 8.91 -4.23 -14.79
N LEU A 29 7.90 -4.34 -13.92
CA LEU A 29 7.66 -5.56 -13.15
C LEU A 29 7.04 -6.65 -14.05
N PRO A 30 7.48 -7.92 -13.91
CA PRO A 30 6.84 -9.05 -14.59
C PRO A 30 5.37 -9.21 -14.14
N LEU A 31 4.53 -9.89 -14.92
CA LEU A 31 3.07 -9.99 -14.70
C LEU A 31 2.66 -10.37 -13.27
N TRP A 32 3.43 -11.24 -12.60
CA TRP A 32 3.21 -11.60 -11.19
C TRP A 32 3.53 -10.45 -10.21
N GLY A 33 4.54 -9.64 -10.51
CA GLY A 33 4.88 -8.43 -9.77
C GLY A 33 3.86 -7.30 -9.99
N GLN A 34 3.30 -7.18 -11.19
CA GLN A 34 2.20 -6.25 -11.46
C GLN A 34 0.93 -6.61 -10.68
N ALA A 35 0.60 -7.91 -10.58
CA ALA A 35 -0.53 -8.39 -9.79
C ALA A 35 -0.35 -8.15 -8.28
N LEU A 36 0.88 -8.24 -7.77
CA LEU A 36 1.19 -7.90 -6.38
C LEU A 36 1.18 -6.38 -6.13
N ALA A 37 1.67 -5.60 -7.09
CA ALA A 37 1.67 -4.14 -7.01
C ALA A 37 0.24 -3.57 -7.06
N SER A 38 -0.64 -4.09 -7.91
CA SER A 38 -2.04 -3.65 -7.99
C SER A 38 -2.85 -3.96 -6.73
N LEU A 39 -2.40 -4.92 -5.91
CA LEU A 39 -2.98 -5.20 -4.60
C LEU A 39 -2.56 -4.17 -3.53
N SER A 40 -1.54 -3.35 -3.80
CA SER A 40 -0.93 -2.44 -2.84
C SER A 40 -1.41 -1.00 -3.06
N PRO A 41 -1.98 -0.32 -2.04
CA PRO A 41 -2.35 1.09 -2.13
C PRO A 41 -1.15 2.01 -2.42
N LEU A 42 0.06 1.57 -2.05
CA LEU A 42 1.29 2.31 -2.32
C LEU A 42 1.56 2.48 -3.83
N THR A 43 1.11 1.54 -4.66
CA THR A 43 1.30 1.59 -6.10
C THR A 43 0.51 2.72 -6.76
N TYR A 44 -0.70 3.00 -6.28
CA TYR A 44 -1.51 4.12 -6.74
C TYR A 44 -0.92 5.47 -6.31
N ILE A 45 -0.35 5.55 -5.10
CA ILE A 45 0.35 6.76 -4.61
C ILE A 45 1.61 7.03 -5.44
N THR A 46 2.39 6.00 -5.77
CA THR A 46 3.62 6.17 -6.56
C THR A 46 3.33 6.55 -8.00
N ASP A 47 2.23 6.07 -8.60
CA ASP A 47 1.79 6.52 -9.94
C ASP A 47 1.36 8.00 -9.92
N LEU A 48 0.58 8.44 -8.92
CA LEU A 48 0.25 9.87 -8.75
C LEU A 48 1.48 10.75 -8.55
N CYS A 49 2.43 10.33 -7.71
CA CYS A 49 3.67 11.07 -7.51
C CYS A 49 4.44 11.18 -8.84
N ARG A 50 4.55 10.08 -9.59
CA ARG A 50 5.24 10.07 -10.88
C ARG A 50 4.53 10.93 -11.92
N TYR A 51 3.20 10.95 -11.93
CA TYR A 51 2.42 11.90 -12.72
C TYR A 51 2.73 13.35 -12.34
N SER A 52 2.83 13.66 -11.04
CA SER A 52 3.16 14.99 -10.57
C SER A 52 4.60 15.44 -10.93
N PHE A 53 5.55 14.51 -11.05
CA PHE A 53 6.96 14.83 -11.35
C PHE A 53 7.31 14.77 -12.84
N GLN A 54 6.75 13.81 -13.58
CA GLN A 54 7.12 13.52 -14.97
C GLN A 54 5.96 13.72 -15.97
N GLY A 55 4.73 13.95 -15.50
CA GLY A 55 3.55 14.08 -16.36
C GLY A 55 3.10 12.77 -17.03
N ALA A 56 3.77 11.65 -16.75
CA ALA A 56 3.43 10.34 -17.28
C ALA A 56 2.54 9.57 -16.28
N CYS A 57 1.35 9.17 -16.74
CA CYS A 57 0.39 8.33 -16.01
C CYS A 57 0.31 6.95 -16.68
N HIS A 58 0.28 5.88 -15.89
CA HIS A 58 -0.01 4.55 -16.41
C HIS A 58 -1.49 4.20 -16.23
N TYR A 59 -2.06 4.55 -15.07
CA TYR A 59 -3.50 4.55 -14.87
C TYR A 59 -4.08 5.96 -15.01
N PRO A 60 -5.36 6.11 -15.39
CA PRO A 60 -6.02 7.40 -15.32
C PRO A 60 -6.01 7.88 -13.87
N VAL A 61 -5.62 9.13 -13.61
CA VAL A 61 -5.58 9.75 -12.27
C VAL A 61 -6.87 9.52 -11.46
N VAL A 62 -8.02 9.47 -12.16
CA VAL A 62 -9.34 9.21 -11.56
C VAL A 62 -9.43 7.80 -10.96
N VAL A 63 -8.83 6.79 -11.61
CA VAL A 63 -8.78 5.40 -11.14
C VAL A 63 -7.88 5.30 -9.91
N ASP A 64 -6.74 5.98 -9.91
CA ASP A 64 -5.82 5.95 -8.77
C ASP A 64 -6.43 6.59 -7.52
N ILE A 65 -7.06 7.76 -7.68
CA ILE A 65 -7.77 8.44 -6.59
C ILE A 65 -8.95 7.59 -6.12
N GLY A 66 -9.71 6.99 -7.04
CA GLY A 66 -10.81 6.09 -6.71
C GLY A 66 -10.35 4.87 -5.91
N ALA A 67 -9.28 4.21 -6.35
CA ALA A 67 -8.70 3.06 -5.65
C ALA A 67 -8.20 3.46 -4.26
N LEU A 68 -7.53 4.61 -4.13
CA LEU A 68 -7.05 5.12 -2.84
C LEU A 68 -8.19 5.40 -1.86
N LEU A 69 -9.30 5.98 -2.32
CA LEU A 69 -10.48 6.20 -1.48
C LEU A 69 -11.12 4.88 -1.03
N VAL A 70 -11.18 3.88 -1.91
CA VAL A 70 -11.66 2.53 -1.55
C VAL A 70 -10.75 1.90 -0.50
N PHE A 71 -9.43 1.94 -0.69
CA PHE A 71 -8.49 1.42 0.31
C PHE A 71 -8.59 2.14 1.65
N LEU A 72 -8.74 3.47 1.64
CA LEU A 72 -8.97 4.27 2.85
C LEU A 72 -10.21 3.78 3.61
N ALA A 73 -11.34 3.64 2.92
CA ALA A 73 -12.58 3.17 3.52
C ALA A 73 -12.45 1.75 4.07
N VAL A 74 -11.82 0.84 3.32
CA VAL A 74 -11.58 -0.54 3.76
C VAL A 74 -10.70 -0.58 5.00
N PHE A 75 -9.56 0.10 5.01
CA PHE A 75 -8.68 0.14 6.18
C PHE A 75 -9.34 0.81 7.38
N MET A 76 -10.13 1.85 7.16
CA MET A 76 -10.89 2.51 8.24
C MET A 76 -11.89 1.54 8.89
N VAL A 77 -12.66 0.80 8.08
CA VAL A 77 -13.61 -0.21 8.59
C VAL A 77 -12.88 -1.35 9.32
N ILE A 78 -11.76 -1.83 8.77
CA ILE A 78 -10.94 -2.86 9.41
C ILE A 78 -10.39 -2.34 10.74
N ALA A 79 -9.89 -1.11 10.78
CA ALA A 79 -9.34 -0.49 11.98
C ALA A 79 -10.42 -0.37 13.07
N ILE A 80 -11.63 0.08 12.71
CA ILE A 80 -12.78 0.17 13.63
C ILE A 80 -13.13 -1.23 14.17
N LYS A 81 -13.32 -2.23 13.30
CA LYS A 81 -13.64 -3.60 13.73
C LYS A 81 -12.54 -4.22 14.59
N LEU A 82 -11.28 -3.97 14.27
CA LEU A 82 -10.16 -4.45 15.04
C LEU A 82 -10.09 -3.77 16.40
N HIS A 83 -10.38 -2.46 16.46
CA HIS A 83 -10.46 -1.70 17.70
C HIS A 83 -11.57 -2.22 18.61
N GLU A 84 -12.78 -2.42 18.07
CA GLU A 84 -13.90 -3.03 18.79
C GLU A 84 -13.58 -4.43 19.32
N ARG A 85 -12.87 -5.26 18.54
CA ARG A 85 -12.41 -6.59 18.99
C ARG A 85 -11.28 -6.56 20.01
N SER A 86 -10.52 -5.46 20.06
CA SER A 86 -9.41 -5.29 21.00
C SER A 86 -9.86 -4.82 22.37
N LEU A 87 -11.00 -4.12 22.46
CA LEU A 87 -11.59 -3.64 23.71
C LEU A 87 -12.04 -4.74 24.70
N PRO A 88 -12.74 -5.83 24.30
CA PRO A 88 -13.25 -6.82 25.25
C PRO A 88 -12.17 -7.69 25.90
N LYS A 89 -10.93 -7.65 25.43
CA LYS A 89 -9.79 -8.35 26.07
C LYS A 89 -9.16 -7.56 27.24
N ARG A 90 -9.68 -6.38 27.57
CA ARG A 90 -9.16 -5.50 28.63
C ARG A 90 -10.07 -5.39 29.87
N LEU A 91 -11.23 -6.05 29.89
CA LEU A 91 -12.12 -6.15 31.06
C LEU A 91 -12.03 -7.55 31.68
#